data_AF-A0A8J1U0Z8-F1
#
_entry.id   AF-A0A8J1U0Z8-F1
#
_cell.length_a   1.000
_cell.length_b   1.000
_cell.length_c   1.000
_cell.angle_alpha   90.00
_cell.angle_beta   90.00
_cell.angle_gamma   90.00
#
_symmetry.space_group_name_H-M   'P 1'
#
loop_
_entity.id
_entity.type
_entity.pdbx_description
1 polymer ?
#
loop_
_entity_poly.entity_id
_entity_poly.type
_entity_poly.pdbx_seq_one_letter_code
_entity_poly.pdbx_strand_id
1 'polypeptide(L)'
;CNNLLVISHFIHKHIRKNFVLAQKRIKACFTIELYKKEGNMGSIRLVCPVDVLFSQSSIKGEFKDGRSFEDTLEDMLNDDLTPDDLPPIKVILSCGSYWAVDGNRRLYLYQILHSYGHIDKIKVKVCTNYNLHSLRRKLTTKNGGESIKVRGDPLMEWRLRMICLDLNRERVVLDDKWY
;
A
#
# COMPACT_ATOMS: atom_id res chain seq x y z
N CYS A 1 17.00 -22.40 -33.47
CA CYS A 1 17.10 -21.43 -32.36
C CYS A 1 16.27 -20.13 -32.53
N ASN A 2 15.39 -19.98 -33.55
CA ASN A 2 14.66 -18.72 -33.79
C ASN A 2 13.23 -18.65 -33.23
N ASN A 3 12.55 -19.78 -32.97
CA ASN A 3 11.14 -19.76 -32.53
C ASN A 3 10.92 -19.29 -31.08
N LEU A 4 11.86 -19.54 -30.17
CA LEU A 4 11.76 -19.11 -28.76
C LEU A 4 11.83 -17.59 -28.59
N LEU A 5 12.63 -16.89 -29.41
CA LEU A 5 12.73 -15.43 -29.41
C LEU A 5 11.46 -14.77 -29.97
N VAL A 6 10.82 -15.37 -30.99
CA VAL A 6 9.57 -14.85 -31.57
C VAL A 6 8.40 -15.01 -30.61
N ILE A 7 8.29 -16.17 -29.93
CA ILE A 7 7.24 -16.42 -28.94
C ILE A 7 7.41 -15.48 -27.73
N SER A 8 8.64 -15.28 -27.24
CA SER A 8 8.96 -14.32 -26.18
C SER A 8 8.57 -12.89 -26.57
N HIS A 9 8.91 -12.45 -27.79
CA HIS A 9 8.52 -11.13 -28.29
C HIS A 9 6.99 -10.95 -28.38
N PHE A 10 6.26 -11.98 -28.82
CA PHE A 10 4.81 -11.94 -28.96
C PHE A 10 4.10 -11.91 -27.59
N ILE A 11 4.57 -12.72 -26.64
CA ILE A 11 4.09 -12.74 -25.26
C ILE A 11 4.34 -11.37 -24.59
N HIS A 12 5.55 -10.82 -24.70
CA HIS A 12 5.87 -9.50 -24.13
C HIS A 12 5.02 -8.37 -24.75
N LYS A 13 4.74 -8.43 -26.06
CA LYS A 13 3.90 -7.44 -26.76
C LYS A 13 2.42 -7.56 -26.37
N HIS A 14 1.91 -8.78 -26.22
CA HIS A 14 0.53 -9.04 -25.81
C HIS A 14 0.30 -8.62 -24.35
N ILE A 15 1.22 -8.98 -23.45
CA ILE A 15 1.22 -8.55 -22.05
C ILE A 15 1.25 -7.01 -21.98
N ARG A 16 2.15 -6.34 -22.74
CA ARG A 16 2.21 -4.86 -22.79
C ARG A 16 0.91 -4.23 -23.29
N LYS A 17 0.25 -4.78 -24.31
CA LYS A 17 -1.02 -4.22 -24.83
C LYS A 17 -2.16 -4.36 -23.82
N ASN A 18 -2.34 -5.55 -23.24
CA ASN A 18 -3.37 -5.78 -22.22
C ASN A 18 -3.13 -4.93 -20.97
N PHE A 19 -1.87 -4.74 -20.60
CA PHE A 19 -1.43 -3.86 -19.51
C PHE A 19 -1.77 -2.38 -19.76
N VAL A 20 -1.48 -1.85 -20.96
CA VAL A 20 -1.83 -0.47 -21.31
C VAL A 20 -3.34 -0.27 -21.31
N LEU A 21 -4.10 -1.27 -21.75
CA LEU A 21 -5.57 -1.27 -21.68
C LEU A 21 -6.06 -1.26 -20.23
N ALA A 22 -5.50 -2.08 -19.35
CA ALA A 22 -5.82 -2.10 -17.93
C ALA A 22 -5.56 -0.74 -17.27
N GLN A 23 -4.40 -0.12 -17.55
CA GLN A 23 -4.11 1.23 -17.06
C GLN A 23 -5.07 2.28 -17.63
N LYS A 24 -5.46 2.19 -18.91
CA LYS A 24 -6.48 3.08 -19.50
C LYS A 24 -7.84 2.88 -18.84
N ARG A 25 -8.23 1.64 -18.54
CA ARG A 25 -9.50 1.29 -17.87
C ARG A 25 -9.54 1.77 -16.43
N ILE A 26 -8.47 1.55 -15.66
CA ILE A 26 -8.32 2.09 -14.30
C ILE A 26 -8.40 3.62 -14.34
N LYS A 27 -7.65 4.28 -15.25
CA LYS A 27 -7.68 5.75 -15.41
C LYS A 27 -9.06 6.28 -15.82
N ALA A 28 -9.76 5.59 -16.72
CA ALA A 28 -11.10 5.96 -17.15
C ALA A 28 -12.12 5.80 -16.01
N CYS A 29 -12.04 4.68 -15.29
CA CYS A 29 -12.91 4.37 -14.15
C CYS A 29 -12.71 5.38 -13.00
N PHE A 30 -11.47 5.73 -12.66
CA PHE A 30 -11.16 6.83 -11.73
C PHE A 30 -11.77 8.16 -12.14
N THR A 31 -11.73 8.46 -13.44
CA THR A 31 -12.28 9.72 -13.94
C THR A 31 -13.80 9.71 -13.78
N ILE A 32 -14.49 8.65 -14.20
CA ILE A 32 -15.96 8.56 -14.15
C ILE A 32 -16.51 8.62 -12.72
N GLU A 33 -15.85 7.97 -11.75
CA GLU A 33 -16.35 7.91 -10.37
C GLU A 33 -16.16 9.21 -9.59
N LEU A 34 -15.09 9.96 -9.86
CA LEU A 34 -14.86 11.27 -9.23
C LEU A 34 -15.84 12.35 -9.71
N TYR A 35 -16.42 12.21 -10.91
CA TYR A 35 -17.44 13.13 -11.42
C TYR A 35 -18.86 12.86 -10.90
N LYS A 36 -19.10 11.76 -10.16
CA LYS A 36 -20.46 11.31 -9.81
C LYS A 36 -20.98 11.69 -8.41
N LYS A 37 -20.23 12.41 -7.56
CA LYS A 37 -20.70 12.68 -6.19
C LYS A 37 -20.36 14.07 -5.67
N GLU A 38 -21.32 14.98 -5.76
CA GLU A 38 -21.47 16.07 -4.80
C GLU A 38 -22.06 15.50 -3.50
N GLY A 39 -21.48 15.86 -2.34
CA GLY A 39 -22.09 15.60 -1.03
C GLY A 39 -21.65 14.34 -0.30
N ASN A 40 -20.41 14.32 0.20
CA ASN A 40 -20.11 14.00 1.61
C ASN A 40 -18.62 14.23 1.87
N MET A 41 -18.29 15.09 2.83
CA MET A 41 -16.91 15.46 3.14
C MET A 41 -16.28 14.40 4.07
N GLY A 42 -15.33 13.62 3.55
CA GLY A 42 -14.26 13.01 4.36
C GLY A 42 -14.67 11.98 5.42
N SER A 43 -15.52 10.99 5.10
CA SER A 43 -15.89 9.95 6.09
C SER A 43 -14.69 9.08 6.47
N ILE A 44 -14.50 8.86 7.77
CA ILE A 44 -13.57 7.84 8.30
C ILE A 44 -14.20 6.46 8.14
N ARG A 45 -13.41 5.48 7.71
CA ARG A 45 -13.78 4.06 7.61
C ARG A 45 -12.71 3.21 8.28
N LEU A 46 -13.11 2.11 8.90
CA LEU A 46 -12.21 1.04 9.33
C LEU A 46 -12.17 0.00 8.22
N VAL A 47 -10.97 -0.29 7.73
CA VAL A 47 -10.74 -1.25 6.63
C VAL A 47 -9.53 -2.13 6.95
N CYS A 48 -9.49 -3.33 6.38
CA CYS A 48 -8.30 -4.16 6.44
C CYS A 48 -7.18 -3.52 5.60
N PRO A 49 -5.92 -3.44 6.08
CA PRO A 49 -4.83 -2.83 5.33
C PRO A 49 -4.58 -3.46 3.95
N VAL A 50 -4.79 -4.77 3.80
CA VAL A 50 -4.57 -5.47 2.53
C VAL A 50 -5.67 -5.22 1.50
N ASP A 51 -6.82 -4.67 1.91
CA ASP A 51 -7.90 -4.25 1.00
C ASP A 51 -7.67 -2.86 0.37
N VAL A 52 -6.62 -2.16 0.79
CA VAL A 52 -6.28 -0.82 0.28
C VAL A 52 -5.14 -0.92 -0.73
N LEU A 53 -5.39 -0.42 -1.94
CA LEU A 53 -4.44 -0.44 -3.05
C LEU A 53 -3.47 0.75 -3.00
N PHE A 54 -2.22 0.51 -3.37
CA PHE A 54 -1.22 1.56 -3.54
C PHE A 54 -1.48 2.37 -4.82
N SER A 55 -1.53 3.71 -4.71
CA SER A 55 -1.54 4.54 -5.93
C SER A 55 -0.15 4.63 -6.57
N GLN A 56 0.91 4.50 -5.77
CA GLN A 56 2.29 4.72 -6.20
C GLN A 56 2.99 3.40 -6.55
N SER A 57 3.88 3.40 -7.54
CA SER A 57 4.75 2.26 -7.85
C SER A 57 5.94 2.14 -6.91
N SER A 58 6.31 3.22 -6.22
CA SER A 58 7.43 3.22 -5.30
C SER A 58 7.32 4.28 -4.21
N ILE A 59 7.98 4.03 -3.08
CA ILE A 59 8.07 4.91 -1.91
C ILE A 59 9.54 5.08 -1.48
N LYS A 60 9.83 6.06 -0.64
CA LYS A 60 11.12 6.11 0.08
C LYS A 60 11.02 5.23 1.33
N GLY A 61 12.14 4.67 1.78
CA GLY A 61 12.26 3.93 3.05
C GLY A 61 12.41 4.83 4.30
N GLU A 62 12.02 6.09 4.21
CA GLU A 62 12.03 7.07 5.30
C GLU A 62 10.71 7.85 5.29
N PHE A 63 10.26 8.28 6.46
CA PHE A 63 9.14 9.20 6.62
C PHE A 63 9.55 10.66 6.35
N LYS A 64 8.58 11.59 6.34
CA LYS A 64 8.91 13.01 6.05
C LYS A 64 9.63 13.69 7.21
N ASP A 65 9.41 13.19 8.41
CA ASP A 65 10.00 13.61 9.68
C ASP A 65 11.38 12.97 9.92
N GLY A 66 11.88 12.14 9.00
CA GLY A 66 13.19 11.51 9.07
C GLY A 66 13.21 10.13 9.74
N ARG A 67 12.10 9.67 10.34
CA ARG A 67 12.02 8.32 10.92
C ARG A 67 12.19 7.24 9.84
N SER A 68 12.91 6.18 10.16
CA SER A 68 13.05 5.02 9.27
C SER A 68 11.80 4.13 9.34
N PHE A 69 11.72 3.15 8.44
CA PHE A 69 10.66 2.15 8.49
C PHE A 69 10.86 1.16 9.63
N GLU A 70 12.12 0.86 9.93
CA GLU A 70 12.57 -0.03 10.98
C GLU A 70 12.18 0.53 12.35
N ASP A 71 12.58 1.76 12.66
CA ASP A 71 12.26 2.38 13.96
C ASP A 71 10.75 2.46 14.16
N THR A 72 10.02 2.89 13.11
CA THR A 72 8.56 2.99 13.18
C THR A 72 7.92 1.62 13.35
N LEU A 73 8.47 0.57 12.73
CA LEU A 73 7.93 -0.78 12.86
C LEU A 73 8.18 -1.33 14.28
N GLU A 74 9.37 -1.11 14.84
CA GLU A 74 9.70 -1.48 16.22
C GLU A 74 8.79 -0.77 17.23
N ASP A 75 8.61 0.56 17.11
CA ASP A 75 7.68 1.32 17.94
C ASP A 75 6.26 0.74 17.88
N MET A 76 5.81 0.32 16.68
CA MET A 76 4.48 -0.27 16.51
C MET A 76 4.36 -1.70 17.05
N LEU A 77 5.45 -2.47 17.03
CA LEU A 77 5.47 -3.84 17.56
C LEU A 77 5.55 -3.87 19.10
N ASN A 78 6.16 -2.84 19.68
CA ASN A 78 6.26 -2.63 21.13
C ASN A 78 5.04 -1.90 21.72
N ASP A 79 4.04 -1.58 20.91
CA ASP A 79 2.84 -0.80 21.28
C ASP A 79 3.15 0.65 21.74
N ASP A 80 4.35 1.16 21.49
CA ASP A 80 4.75 2.56 21.73
C ASP A 80 4.12 3.53 20.71
N LEU A 81 3.68 2.98 19.56
CA LEU A 81 3.01 3.72 18.49
C LEU A 81 1.88 2.90 17.88
N THR A 82 0.67 3.44 17.81
CA THR A 82 -0.45 2.75 17.16
C THR A 82 -0.84 3.42 15.83
N PRO A 83 -1.60 2.74 14.94
CA PRO A 83 -2.13 3.39 13.74
C PRO A 83 -2.98 4.63 14.02
N ASP A 84 -3.56 4.74 15.22
CA ASP A 84 -4.41 5.86 15.63
C ASP A 84 -3.61 7.11 16.02
N ASP A 85 -2.36 6.95 16.42
CA ASP A 85 -1.43 8.05 16.72
C ASP A 85 -0.88 8.72 15.46
N LEU A 86 -1.07 8.07 14.30
CA LEU A 86 -0.63 8.54 13.00
C LEU A 86 -1.81 9.13 12.21
N PRO A 87 -1.58 10.17 11.38
CA PRO A 87 -2.67 10.72 10.57
C PRO A 87 -3.33 9.63 9.69
N PRO A 88 -4.66 9.59 9.54
CA PRO A 88 -5.30 8.54 8.76
C PRO A 88 -4.82 8.52 7.31
N ILE A 89 -4.80 7.34 6.68
CA ILE A 89 -4.50 7.20 5.26
C ILE A 89 -5.63 7.83 4.46
N LYS A 90 -5.31 8.74 3.53
CA LYS A 90 -6.33 9.32 2.65
C LYS A 90 -6.50 8.38 1.47
N VAL A 91 -7.73 7.94 1.27
CA VAL A 91 -8.10 7.05 0.17
C VAL A 91 -9.16 7.69 -0.71
N ILE A 92 -9.27 7.20 -1.93
CA ILE A 92 -10.44 7.42 -2.77
C ILE A 92 -11.05 6.07 -3.12
N LEU A 93 -12.36 6.00 -3.21
CA LEU A 93 -13.06 4.81 -3.70
C LEU A 93 -13.09 4.90 -5.23
N SER A 94 -12.51 3.92 -5.91
CA SER A 94 -12.54 3.82 -7.37
C SER A 94 -12.67 2.38 -7.82
N CYS A 95 -13.62 2.11 -8.71
CA CYS A 95 -13.90 0.78 -9.27
C CYS A 95 -14.22 -0.26 -8.18
N GLY A 96 -14.83 0.17 -7.07
CA GLY A 96 -15.12 -0.68 -5.93
C GLY A 96 -13.94 -0.95 -4.98
N SER A 97 -12.77 -0.39 -5.22
CA SER A 97 -11.59 -0.56 -4.35
C SER A 97 -11.13 0.76 -3.73
N TYR A 98 -10.53 0.70 -2.54
CA TYR A 98 -9.90 1.87 -1.92
C TYR A 98 -8.48 2.05 -2.43
N TRP A 99 -8.14 3.26 -2.85
CA TRP A 99 -6.82 3.60 -3.37
C TRP A 99 -6.17 4.67 -2.50
N ALA A 100 -4.98 4.38 -1.97
CA ALA A 100 -4.24 5.30 -1.11
C ALA A 100 -3.63 6.46 -1.91
N VAL A 101 -4.25 7.63 -1.79
CA VAL A 101 -3.76 8.88 -2.41
C VAL A 101 -2.79 9.64 -1.52
N ASP A 102 -2.79 9.36 -0.22
CA ASP A 102 -1.81 9.86 0.72
C ASP A 102 -1.54 8.83 1.82
N GLY A 103 -0.29 8.74 2.27
CA GLY A 103 0.11 7.75 3.28
C GLY A 103 0.52 6.37 2.76
N ASN A 104 0.88 6.22 1.47
CA ASN A 104 1.39 4.95 0.90
C ASN A 104 2.53 4.31 1.73
N ARG A 105 3.40 5.12 2.35
CA ARG A 105 4.45 4.63 3.26
C ARG A 105 3.90 3.95 4.52
N ARG A 106 2.88 4.54 5.14
CA ARG A 106 2.22 3.95 6.31
C ARG A 106 1.42 2.71 5.93
N LEU A 107 0.72 2.76 4.79
CA LEU A 107 0.00 1.60 4.28
C LEU A 107 0.92 0.40 4.09
N TYR A 108 2.15 0.62 3.59
CA TYR A 108 3.14 -0.43 3.43
C TYR A 108 3.49 -1.10 4.77
N LEU A 109 3.80 -0.33 5.81
CA LEU A 109 4.05 -0.88 7.15
C LEU A 109 2.82 -1.58 7.73
N TYR A 110 1.63 -1.02 7.53
CA TYR A 110 0.38 -1.62 8.02
C TYR A 110 0.07 -2.96 7.36
N GLN A 111 0.36 -3.13 6.07
CA GLN A 111 0.23 -4.43 5.41
C GLN A 111 1.24 -5.46 5.93
N ILE A 112 2.47 -5.03 6.26
CA ILE A 112 3.45 -5.90 6.93
C ILE A 112 2.92 -6.29 8.31
N LEU A 113 2.58 -5.35 9.18
CA LEU A 113 2.05 -5.63 10.52
C LEU A 113 0.83 -6.56 10.49
N HIS A 114 -0.09 -6.36 9.55
CA HIS A 114 -1.24 -7.24 9.34
C HIS A 114 -0.82 -8.66 8.93
N SER A 115 0.16 -8.80 8.04
CA SER A 115 0.64 -10.13 7.61
C SER A 115 1.28 -10.96 8.74
N TYR A 116 1.72 -10.29 9.81
CA TYR A 116 2.27 -10.90 11.02
C TYR A 116 1.27 -10.95 12.20
N GLY A 117 0.02 -10.52 11.98
CA GLY A 117 -1.07 -10.62 12.97
C GLY A 117 -1.09 -9.52 14.04
N HIS A 118 -0.37 -8.42 13.86
CA HIS A 118 -0.32 -7.34 14.86
C HIS A 118 -1.47 -6.33 14.74
N ILE A 119 -2.01 -6.13 13.54
CA ILE A 119 -3.14 -5.22 13.31
C ILE A 119 -4.15 -5.84 12.36
N ASP A 120 -5.45 -5.67 12.64
CA ASP A 120 -6.53 -6.17 11.77
C ASP A 120 -7.10 -5.08 10.87
N LYS A 121 -7.24 -3.86 11.42
CA LYS A 121 -7.95 -2.75 10.78
C LYS A 121 -7.23 -1.43 11.00
N ILE A 122 -7.37 -0.54 10.02
CA ILE A 122 -6.82 0.81 10.03
C ILE A 122 -7.90 1.84 9.72
N LYS A 123 -7.77 3.04 10.29
CA LYS A 123 -8.62 4.19 9.94
C LYS A 123 -8.16 4.81 8.64
N VAL A 124 -9.06 4.85 7.65
CA VAL A 124 -8.87 5.55 6.39
C VAL A 124 -9.86 6.69 6.23
N LYS A 125 -9.40 7.81 5.67
CA LYS A 125 -10.24 8.95 5.32
C LYS A 125 -10.60 8.90 3.84
N VAL A 126 -11.88 8.66 3.54
CA VAL A 126 -12.37 8.61 2.16
C VAL A 126 -12.57 10.03 1.63
N CYS A 127 -11.77 10.41 0.63
CA CYS A 127 -11.84 11.70 -0.05
C CYS A 127 -12.74 11.59 -1.29
N THR A 128 -13.83 12.34 -1.32
CA THR A 128 -14.76 12.41 -2.46
C THR A 128 -14.31 13.45 -3.48
N ASN A 129 -13.87 14.62 -3.01
CA ASN A 129 -13.44 15.74 -3.85
C ASN A 129 -11.92 15.80 -4.00
N TYR A 130 -11.30 14.72 -4.51
CA TYR A 130 -9.85 14.72 -4.73
C TYR A 130 -9.49 15.32 -6.09
N ASN A 131 -8.55 16.27 -6.11
CA ASN A 131 -8.11 16.94 -7.33
C ASN A 131 -7.56 15.92 -8.35
N LEU A 132 -8.25 15.79 -9.50
CA LEU A 132 -7.93 14.82 -10.56
C LEU A 132 -6.50 14.96 -11.10
N HIS A 133 -6.01 16.19 -11.26
CA HIS A 133 -4.65 16.43 -11.73
C HIS A 133 -3.61 15.90 -10.72
N SER A 134 -3.83 16.14 -9.43
CA SER A 134 -2.99 15.64 -8.35
C SER A 134 -3.08 14.12 -8.22
N LEU A 135 -4.25 13.53 -8.45
CA LEU A 135 -4.41 12.08 -8.48
C LEU A 135 -3.61 11.46 -9.64
N ARG A 136 -3.72 12.02 -10.84
CA ARG A 136 -3.00 11.55 -12.04
C ARG A 136 -1.49 11.52 -11.83
N ARG A 137 -0.93 12.50 -11.12
CA ARG A 137 0.50 12.53 -10.78
C ARG A 137 0.90 11.48 -9.73
N LYS A 138 -0.02 11.11 -8.84
CA LYS A 138 0.22 10.12 -7.77
C LYS A 138 -0.08 8.68 -8.17
N LEU A 139 -0.89 8.47 -9.22
CA LEU A 139 -1.24 7.16 -9.75
C LEU A 139 -0.13 6.66 -10.68
N THR A 140 0.95 6.17 -10.08
CA THR A 140 2.14 5.69 -10.80
C THR A 140 2.28 4.17 -10.79
N THR A 141 1.44 3.47 -10.02
CA THR A 141 1.45 2.00 -9.97
C THR A 141 1.19 1.35 -11.33
N LYS A 142 1.76 0.16 -11.49
CA LYS A 142 1.71 -0.66 -12.70
C LYS A 142 1.05 -2.02 -12.43
N ASN A 143 1.03 -2.50 -11.20
CA ASN A 143 0.53 -3.82 -10.80
C ASN A 143 -0.87 -3.75 -10.16
N GLY A 144 -1.73 -2.84 -10.63
CA GLY A 144 -3.05 -2.64 -10.02
C GLY A 144 -3.01 -2.07 -8.59
N GLY A 145 -1.85 -1.74 -8.04
CA GLY A 145 -1.72 -1.25 -6.67
C GLY A 145 -1.60 -2.36 -5.62
N GLU A 146 -1.36 -3.61 -6.04
CA GLU A 146 -1.21 -4.76 -5.15
C GLU A 146 0.09 -4.73 -4.34
N SER A 147 1.15 -4.14 -4.89
CA SER A 147 2.43 -4.01 -4.19
C SER A 147 3.16 -2.73 -4.57
N ILE A 148 4.13 -2.36 -3.74
CA ILE A 148 4.90 -1.13 -3.89
C ILE A 148 6.40 -1.39 -3.66
N LYS A 149 7.26 -0.76 -4.46
CA LYS A 149 8.71 -0.87 -4.31
C LYS A 149 9.25 0.15 -3.31
N VAL A 150 10.02 -0.26 -2.31
CA VAL A 150 10.82 0.68 -1.51
C VAL A 150 12.10 1.05 -2.28
N ARG A 151 12.39 2.36 -2.38
CA ARG A 151 13.57 2.88 -3.08
C ARG A 151 14.75 3.02 -2.13
N GLY A 152 15.95 2.85 -2.67
CA GLY A 152 17.20 3.16 -1.98
C GLY A 152 17.82 1.97 -1.25
N ASP A 153 17.02 0.99 -0.84
CA ASP A 153 17.51 -0.20 -0.15
C ASP A 153 16.79 -1.46 -0.69
N PRO A 154 17.51 -2.37 -1.37
CA PRO A 154 16.95 -3.62 -1.87
C PRO A 154 16.67 -4.65 -0.78
N LEU A 155 17.25 -4.51 0.42
CA LEU A 155 17.10 -5.41 1.55
C LEU A 155 16.03 -4.95 2.54
N MET A 156 15.46 -3.75 2.36
CA MET A 156 14.49 -3.16 3.28
C MET A 156 13.34 -4.11 3.62
N GLU A 157 12.69 -4.70 2.60
CA GLU A 157 11.59 -5.64 2.85
C GLU A 157 12.04 -6.84 3.69
N TRP A 158 13.26 -7.34 3.46
CA TRP A 158 13.81 -8.46 4.21
C TRP A 158 14.10 -8.07 5.67
N ARG A 159 14.66 -6.89 5.90
CA ARG A 159 14.94 -6.37 7.26
C ARG A 159 13.67 -6.18 8.08
N LEU A 160 12.63 -5.58 7.49
CA LEU A 160 11.33 -5.42 8.17
C LEU A 160 10.69 -6.75 8.52
N ARG A 161 10.77 -7.74 7.62
CA ARG A 161 10.29 -9.11 7.88
C ARG A 161 11.05 -9.78 9.02
N MET A 162 12.37 -9.58 9.11
CA MET A 162 13.18 -10.11 10.21
C MET A 162 12.78 -9.50 11.55
N ILE A 163 12.60 -8.18 11.63
CA ILE A 163 12.14 -7.50 12.86
C ILE A 163 10.81 -8.12 13.34
N CYS A 164 9.83 -8.31 12.45
CA CYS A 164 8.57 -8.94 12.82
C CYS A 164 8.74 -10.40 13.29
N LEU A 165 9.63 -11.17 12.67
CA LEU A 165 9.87 -12.57 13.05
C LEU A 165 10.56 -12.69 14.41
N ASP A 166 11.57 -11.87 14.64
CA ASP A 166 12.36 -11.89 15.87
C ASP A 166 11.49 -11.52 17.08
N LEU A 167 10.66 -10.48 16.96
CA LEU A 167 9.74 -10.06 18.02
C LEU A 167 8.56 -11.03 18.22
N ASN A 168 8.04 -11.66 17.16
CA ASN A 168 7.05 -12.73 17.33
C ASN A 168 7.64 -13.95 18.05
N ARG A 169 8.92 -14.26 17.84
CA ARG A 169 9.60 -15.34 18.54
C ARG A 169 9.72 -15.05 20.03
N GLU A 170 10.06 -13.83 20.41
CA GLU A 170 10.11 -13.42 21.82
C GLU A 170 8.73 -13.48 22.48
N ARG A 171 7.69 -13.03 21.77
CA ARG A 171 6.31 -13.04 22.29
C ARG A 171 5.79 -14.46 22.56
N VAL A 172 6.07 -15.42 21.67
CA VAL A 172 5.73 -16.85 21.90
C VAL A 172 6.48 -17.42 23.11
N VAL A 173 7.76 -17.10 23.27
CA VAL A 173 8.57 -17.58 24.41
C VAL A 173 8.12 -16.98 25.75
N LEU A 174 7.53 -15.78 25.75
CA LEU A 174 6.99 -15.17 26.96
C LEU A 174 5.65 -15.80 27.38
N ASP A 175 4.80 -16.21 26.44
CA ASP A 175 3.52 -16.87 26.72
C ASP A 175 3.72 -18.28 27.32
N ASP A 176 4.77 -19.00 26.86
CA ASP A 176 5.14 -20.33 27.37
C ASP A 176 5.77 -20.33 28.78
N LYS A 177 6.14 -19.15 29.32
CA LYS A 177 6.80 -19.04 30.64
C LYS A 177 5.84 -18.82 31.82
N TRP A 178 4.53 -18.82 31.59
CA TRP A 178 3.51 -18.59 32.61
C TRP A 178 2.62 -19.80 32.92
N TYR A 179 3.09 -21.03 32.68
CA TYR A 179 2.43 -22.28 33.10
C TYR A 179 3.30 -23.11 34.05
#